data_AF-A0A6N3UJ75-F1
#
_entry.id   AF-A0A6N3UJ75-F1
#
_cell.length_a   1.000
_cell.length_b   1.000
_cell.length_c   1.000
_cell.angle_alpha   90.00
_cell.angle_beta   90.00
_cell.angle_gamma   90.00
#
_symmetry.space_group_name_H-M   'P 1'
#
loop_
_entity.id
_entity.type
_entity.pdbx_description
1 polymer ?
#
loop_
_entity_poly.entity_id
_entity_poly.type
_entity_poly.pdbx_seq_one_letter_code
_entity_poly.pdbx_strand_id
1 'polypeptide(L)'
;MLLRGLTWLVLFQLLGTALNHLFIPVLPGPIIGLLLLLAFLIVRGQVGEPLSQAASGLLRYLPLLLVPPAVGVMVYASDIAADFWAIVGALVLSLLLSMAFVGVLMQRLLKRHQSAEERP
;
A
#
# COMPACT_ATOMS: atom_id res chain seq x y z
N MET A 1 -22.94 -10.63 2.20
CA MET A 1 -22.06 -10.14 1.11
C MET A 1 -20.78 -9.54 1.65
N LEU A 2 -20.84 -8.53 2.53
CA LEU A 2 -19.67 -7.94 3.21
C LEU A 2 -18.75 -8.94 3.94
N LEU A 3 -19.32 -9.88 4.70
CA LEU A 3 -18.56 -10.90 5.42
C LEU A 3 -17.63 -11.69 4.49
N ARG A 4 -18.09 -12.04 3.28
CA ARG A 4 -17.29 -12.79 2.31
C ARG A 4 -16.09 -11.97 1.81
N GLY A 5 -16.26 -10.67 1.63
CA GLY A 5 -15.16 -9.76 1.28
C GLY A 5 -14.17 -9.60 2.43
N LEU A 6 -14.66 -9.42 3.65
CA LEU A 6 -13.83 -9.32 4.85
C LEU A 6 -13.05 -10.60 5.10
N THR A 7 -13.65 -11.78 4.91
CA THR A 7 -12.96 -13.06 4.99
C THR A 7 -11.80 -13.13 4.01
N TRP A 8 -11.97 -12.66 2.77
CA TRP A 8 -10.87 -12.59 1.81
C TRP A 8 -9.74 -11.65 2.29
N LEU A 9 -10.08 -10.44 2.74
CA LEU A 9 -9.10 -9.49 3.27
C LEU A 9 -8.33 -10.08 4.46
N VAL A 10 -9.04 -10.67 5.42
CA VAL A 10 -8.45 -11.28 6.61
C VAL A 10 -7.65 -12.54 6.26
N LEU A 11 -8.10 -13.35 5.30
CA LEU A 11 -7.36 -14.53 4.85
C LEU A 11 -6.00 -14.14 4.28
N PHE A 12 -5.96 -13.18 3.36
CA PHE A 12 -4.69 -12.70 2.80
C PHE A 12 -3.83 -11.99 3.84
N GLN A 13 -4.44 -11.25 4.78
CA GLN A 13 -3.75 -10.66 5.92
C GLN A 13 -3.06 -11.73 6.79
N LEU A 14 -3.75 -12.82 7.10
CA LEU A 14 -3.20 -13.93 7.89
C LEU A 14 -2.09 -14.66 7.13
N LEU A 15 -2.26 -14.90 5.83
CA LEU A 15 -1.21 -15.46 4.98
C LEU A 15 0.03 -14.56 4.96
N GLY A 16 -0.15 -13.25 4.77
CA GLY A 16 0.95 -12.28 4.82
C GLY A 16 1.64 -12.25 6.18
N THR A 17 0.89 -12.41 7.27
CA THR A 17 1.44 -12.47 8.63
C THR A 17 2.23 -13.76 8.87
N ALA A 18 1.74 -14.90 8.37
CA ALA A 18 2.47 -16.17 8.42
C ALA A 18 3.78 -16.08 7.61
N LEU A 19 3.75 -15.47 6.42
CA LEU A 19 4.95 -15.25 5.60
C LEU A 19 5.92 -14.25 6.24
N ASN A 20 5.43 -13.18 6.87
CA ASN A 20 6.27 -12.26 7.63
C ASN A 20 7.07 -13.02 8.70
N HIS A 21 6.40 -13.87 9.47
CA HIS A 21 7.06 -14.58 10.56
C HIS A 21 8.06 -15.64 10.10
N LEU A 22 7.83 -16.25 8.93
CA LEU A 22 8.65 -17.36 8.43
C LEU A 22 9.79 -16.93 7.49
N PHE A 23 9.59 -15.89 6.67
CA PHE A 23 10.52 -15.54 5.58
C PHE A 23 10.98 -14.07 5.56
N ILE A 24 10.10 -13.11 5.89
CA ILE A 24 10.38 -11.68 5.71
C ILE A 24 9.95 -10.86 6.94
N PRO A 25 10.68 -10.96 8.07
CA PRO A 25 10.29 -10.32 9.32
C PRO A 25 10.33 -8.78 9.24
N VAL A 26 11.13 -8.24 8.32
CA VAL A 26 11.31 -6.79 8.11
C VAL A 26 10.03 -6.11 7.59
N LEU A 27 9.20 -6.83 6.81
CA LEU A 27 8.00 -6.27 6.19
C LEU A 27 6.75 -6.60 7.02
N PRO A 28 5.96 -5.60 7.46
CA PRO A 28 4.70 -5.85 8.15
C PRO A 28 3.80 -6.85 7.41
N GLY A 29 3.26 -7.83 8.15
CA GLY A 29 2.32 -8.83 7.61
C GLY A 29 1.19 -8.26 6.73
N PRO A 30 0.55 -7.12 7.08
CA PRO A 30 -0.45 -6.50 6.22
C PRO A 30 0.02 -6.12 4.83
N ILE A 31 1.25 -5.64 4.69
CA ILE A 31 1.81 -5.23 3.40
C ILE A 31 2.02 -6.46 2.52
N ILE A 32 2.54 -7.55 3.10
CA ILE A 32 2.70 -8.82 2.39
C ILE A 32 1.33 -9.37 1.94
N GLY A 33 0.34 -9.35 2.84
CA GLY A 33 -1.03 -9.78 2.52
C GLY A 33 -1.65 -8.99 1.37
N LEU A 34 -1.44 -7.67 1.34
CA LEU A 34 -1.87 -6.80 0.25
C LEU A 34 -1.23 -7.19 -1.09
N LEU A 35 0.08 -7.46 -1.10
CA LEU A 35 0.80 -7.89 -2.31
C LEU A 35 0.32 -9.25 -2.82
N LEU A 36 0.07 -10.20 -1.92
CA LEU A 36 -0.50 -11.50 -2.26
C LEU A 36 -1.92 -11.36 -2.85
N LEU A 37 -2.75 -10.53 -2.23
CA LEU A 37 -4.09 -10.23 -2.75
C LEU A 37 -4.02 -9.57 -4.12
N LEU A 38 -3.11 -8.62 -4.32
CA LEU A 38 -2.90 -7.97 -5.61
C LEU A 38 -2.49 -8.98 -6.68
N ALA A 39 -1.51 -9.84 -6.41
CA ALA A 39 -1.08 -10.89 -7.33
C ALA A 39 -2.25 -11.83 -7.69
N PHE A 40 -3.04 -12.23 -6.70
CA PHE A 40 -4.25 -13.03 -6.91
C PHE A 40 -5.28 -12.32 -7.79
N LEU A 41 -5.51 -11.03 -7.57
CA LEU A 41 -6.45 -10.24 -8.37
C LEU A 41 -5.97 -10.02 -9.81
N ILE A 42 -4.67 -9.85 -10.02
CA ILE A 42 -4.07 -9.77 -11.36
C ILE A 42 -4.32 -11.07 -12.13
N VAL A 43 -4.05 -12.23 -11.51
CA VAL A 43 -4.29 -13.55 -12.12
C VAL A 43 -5.78 -13.77 -12.39
N ARG A 44 -6.65 -13.29 -11.49
CA ARG A 44 -8.10 -13.41 -11.63
C ARG A 44 -8.71 -12.44 -12.65
N GLY A 45 -8.06 -11.32 -12.93
CA GLY A 45 -8.49 -10.29 -13.88
C GLY A 45 -9.72 -9.45 -13.47
N GLN A 46 -10.28 -9.67 -12.28
CA GLN A 46 -11.46 -8.94 -11.81
C GLN A 46 -11.50 -8.83 -10.29
N VAL A 47 -12.05 -7.71 -9.79
CA VAL A 47 -12.31 -7.48 -8.37
C VAL A 47 -13.76 -7.86 -8.07
N GLY A 48 -13.96 -8.84 -7.18
CA GLY A 48 -15.30 -9.27 -6.80
C GLY A 48 -16.04 -8.19 -6.01
N GLU A 49 -17.32 -7.99 -6.29
CA GLU A 49 -18.18 -7.01 -5.59
C GLU A 49 -18.14 -7.12 -4.05
N PRO A 50 -18.16 -8.32 -3.43
CA PRO A 50 -18.04 -8.45 -1.97
C PRO A 50 -16.75 -7.86 -1.40
N LEU A 51 -15.63 -8.04 -2.12
CA LEU A 51 -14.31 -7.54 -1.71
C LEU A 51 -14.27 -6.01 -1.80
N SER A 52 -14.82 -5.45 -2.87
CA SER A 52 -14.95 -4.00 -3.06
C SER A 52 -15.79 -3.35 -1.97
N GLN A 53 -16.96 -3.94 -1.64
CA GLN A 53 -17.81 -3.46 -0.55
C GLN A 53 -17.10 -3.51 0.81
N ALA A 54 -16.38 -4.60 1.10
CA ALA A 54 -15.65 -4.74 2.36
C ALA A 54 -14.50 -3.72 2.48
N ALA A 55 -13.68 -3.56 1.43
CA ALA A 55 -12.60 -2.58 1.39
C ALA A 55 -13.13 -1.15 1.53
N SER A 56 -14.22 -0.82 0.82
CA SER A 56 -14.88 0.50 0.92
C SER A 56 -15.45 0.76 2.32
N GLY A 57 -15.97 -0.28 2.99
CA GLY A 57 -16.40 -0.19 4.39
C GLY A 57 -15.24 0.14 5.34
N LEU A 58 -14.10 -0.55 5.18
CA LEU A 58 -12.88 -0.31 5.96
C LEU A 58 -12.30 1.09 5.73
N LEU A 59 -12.32 1.59 4.49
CA LEU A 59 -11.85 2.94 4.17
C LEU A 59 -12.57 4.05 4.94
N ARG A 60 -13.85 3.85 5.30
CA ARG A 60 -14.59 4.80 6.15
C ARG A 60 -14.01 4.92 7.56
N TYR A 61 -13.32 3.88 8.02
CA TYR A 61 -12.64 3.83 9.31
C TYR A 61 -11.14 4.09 9.20
N LEU A 62 -10.64 4.50 8.02
CA LEU A 62 -9.24 4.84 7.82
C LEU A 62 -8.70 5.85 8.84
N PRO A 63 -9.45 6.90 9.28
CA PRO A 63 -8.98 7.77 10.34
C PRO A 63 -8.62 7.03 11.63
N LEU A 64 -9.41 6.01 12.02
CA LEU A 64 -9.12 5.17 13.19
C LEU A 64 -7.87 4.30 12.97
N LEU A 65 -7.67 3.78 11.75
CA LEU A 65 -6.49 2.99 11.39
C LEU A 65 -5.20 3.81 11.36
N LEU A 66 -5.31 5.14 11.17
CA LEU A 66 -4.19 6.07 11.18
C LEU A 66 -3.86 6.61 12.59
N VAL A 67 -4.67 6.30 13.61
CA VAL A 67 -4.40 6.71 14.99
C VAL A 67 -3.07 6.14 15.50
N PRO A 68 -2.74 4.84 15.37
CA PRO A 68 -1.47 4.33 15.89
C PRO A 68 -0.23 4.99 15.27
N PRO A 69 -0.14 5.18 13.94
CA PRO A 69 0.90 5.99 13.32
C PRO A 69 0.95 7.42 13.86
N ALA A 70 -0.20 8.09 13.97
CA ALA A 70 -0.28 9.47 14.46
C ALA A 70 0.20 9.61 15.91
N VAL A 71 -0.22 8.71 16.80
CA VAL A 71 0.25 8.64 18.19
C VAL A 71 1.76 8.38 18.23
N GLY A 72 2.28 7.53 17.35
CA GLY A 72 3.73 7.32 17.22
C GLY A 72 4.49 8.61 16.94
N VAL A 73 3.98 9.48 16.06
CA VAL A 73 4.57 10.80 15.80
C VAL A 73 4.50 11.70 17.03
N MET A 74 3.40 11.68 17.77
CA MET A 74 3.24 12.52 18.97
C MET A 74 4.23 12.15 20.08
N VAL A 75 4.61 10.87 20.21
CA VAL A 75 5.59 10.41 21.20
C VAL A 75 6.98 11.04 20.96
N TYR A 76 7.38 11.22 19.70
CA TYR A 76 8.68 11.80 19.31
C TYR A 76 8.58 13.28 18.92
N ALA A 77 7.54 13.99 19.36
CA ALA A 77 7.28 15.37 18.92
C ALA A 77 8.43 16.33 19.27
N SER A 78 9.09 16.15 20.42
CA SER A 78 10.24 16.96 20.82
C SER A 78 11.45 16.74 19.92
N ASP A 79 11.73 15.49 19.55
CA ASP A 79 12.85 15.14 18.67
C ASP A 79 12.58 15.65 17.25
N ILE A 80 11.34 15.51 16.78
CA ILE A 80 10.91 16.05 15.50
C ILE A 80 11.04 17.58 15.45
N ALA A 81 10.74 18.27 16.54
CA ALA A 81 10.89 19.71 16.63
C ALA A 81 12.36 20.15 16.59
N ALA A 82 13.26 19.39 17.24
CA ALA A 82 14.69 19.67 17.22
C ALA A 82 15.28 19.51 15.80
N ASP A 83 14.89 18.44 15.10
CA ASP A 83 15.39 18.12 13.75
C ASP A 83 14.44 18.57 12.63
N PHE A 84 13.56 19.53 12.90
CA PHE A 84 12.46 19.92 12.02
C PHE A 84 12.90 20.19 10.58
N TRP A 85 13.97 20.97 10.39
CA TRP A 85 14.46 21.30 9.05
C TRP A 85 15.03 20.10 8.30
N ALA A 86 15.72 19.20 9.00
CA ALA A 86 16.26 17.99 8.40
C ALA A 86 15.13 17.04 7.97
N ILE A 87 14.11 16.88 8.82
CA ILE A 87 12.94 16.03 8.55
C ILE A 87 12.13 16.59 7.38
N VAL A 88 11.78 17.88 7.41
CA VAL A 88 11.03 18.54 6.32
C VAL A 88 11.80 18.44 5.01
N GLY A 89 13.11 18.73 5.03
CA GLY A 89 13.97 18.59 3.86
C GLY A 89 13.96 17.16 3.30
N ALA A 90 14.14 16.16 4.15
CA ALA A 90 14.11 14.75 3.76
C ALA A 90 12.74 14.32 3.21
N LEU A 91 11.63 14.74 3.83
CA LEU A 91 10.28 14.42 3.39
C LEU A 91 9.96 15.07 2.04
N VAL A 92 10.23 16.35 1.86
CA VAL A 92 9.96 17.06 0.61
C VAL A 92 10.83 16.51 -0.52
N LEU A 93 12.13 16.30 -0.27
CA LEU A 93 13.04 15.79 -1.29
C LEU A 93 12.67 14.35 -1.68
N SER A 94 12.39 13.48 -0.71
CA SER A 94 11.97 12.09 -0.99
C SER A 94 10.63 12.03 -1.71
N LEU A 95 9.68 12.91 -1.37
CA LEU A 95 8.40 13.03 -2.07
C LEU A 95 8.60 13.43 -3.53
N LEU A 96 9.33 14.51 -3.79
CA LEU A 96 9.60 14.99 -5.14
C LEU A 96 10.32 13.93 -5.98
N LEU A 97 11.33 13.28 -5.40
CA LEU A 97 12.08 12.23 -6.07
C LEU A 97 11.20 11.01 -6.38
N SER A 98 10.37 10.58 -5.43
CA SER A 98 9.44 9.46 -5.61
C SER A 98 8.38 9.78 -6.66
N MET A 99 7.81 10.99 -6.65
CA MET A 99 6.83 11.44 -7.64
C MET A 99 7.44 11.51 -9.05
N ALA A 100 8.64 12.08 -9.18
CA ALA A 100 9.35 12.12 -10.45
C ALA A 100 9.65 10.71 -10.97
N PHE A 101 10.14 9.83 -10.10
CA PHE A 101 10.44 8.44 -10.45
C PHE A 101 9.18 7.67 -10.90
N VAL A 102 8.10 7.74 -10.13
CA VAL A 102 6.83 7.07 -10.48
C VAL A 102 6.25 7.65 -11.76
N GLY A 103 6.33 8.97 -11.97
CA GLY A 103 5.88 9.63 -13.20
C GLY A 103 6.65 9.16 -14.43
N VAL A 104 7.99 9.13 -14.36
CA VAL A 104 8.84 8.61 -15.44
C VAL A 104 8.58 7.12 -15.69
N LEU A 105 8.43 6.33 -14.63
CA LEU A 105 8.12 4.90 -14.73
C LEU A 105 6.78 4.68 -15.43
N MET A 106 5.73 5.39 -15.04
CA MET A 106 4.42 5.33 -15.71
C MET A 106 4.53 5.71 -17.19
N GLN A 107 5.23 6.81 -17.51
CA GLN A 107 5.42 7.22 -18.91
C GLN A 107 6.15 6.15 -19.73
N ARG A 108 7.18 5.50 -19.16
CA ARG A 108 7.91 4.41 -19.83
C ARG A 108 7.03 3.18 -20.04
N LEU A 109 6.21 2.81 -19.05
CA LEU A 109 5.28 1.69 -19.17
C LEU A 109 4.21 1.97 -20.23
N LEU A 110 3.60 3.15 -20.24
CA LEU A 110 2.61 3.53 -21.26
C LEU A 110 3.20 3.53 -22.67
N LYS A 111 4.40 4.10 -22.87
CA LYS A 111 5.07 4.07 -24.18
C LYS A 111 5.34 2.65 -24.67
N ARG A 112 5.74 1.74 -23.76
CA ARG A 112 5.94 0.31 -24.10
C ARG A 112 4.66 -0.38 -24.55
N HIS A 113 3.51 -0.03 -23.95
CA HIS A 113 2.21 -0.57 -24.37
C HIS A 113 1.80 -0.06 -25.75
N GLN A 114 1.97 1.24 -26.02
CA GLN A 114 1.64 1.83 -27.33
C GLN A 114 2.49 1.23 -28.48
N SER A 115 3.80 1.05 -28.27
CA SER A 115 4.67 0.41 -29.28
C SER A 115 4.40 -1.09 -29.50
N ALA A 116 3.67 -1.75 -28.61
CA ALA A 116 3.25 -3.15 -28.78
C ALA A 116 1.93 -3.27 -29.56
N GLU A 117 1.10 -2.23 -29.57
CA GLU A 117 -0.18 -2.16 -30.28
C GLU A 117 -0.03 -1.64 -31.72
N GLU A 118 1.02 -0.85 -32.01
CA GLU A 118 1.37 -0.34 -33.35
C GLU A 118 2.19 -1.31 -34.22
N ARG A 119 2.39 -2.56 -33.79
CA ARG A 119 3.14 -3.57 -34.54
C ARG A 119 2.16 -4.58 -35.18
N PRO A 120 1.71 -4.34 -36.43
CA PRO A 120 0.86 -5.28 -37.16
C PRO A 120 1.56 -6.60 -37.50
#